data_AF-A0A537IYA0-F1
#
_entry.id   AF-A0A537IYA0-F1
#
_cell.length_a   1.000
_cell.length_b   1.000
_cell.length_c   1.000
_cell.angle_alpha   90.00
_cell.angle_beta   90.00
_cell.angle_gamma   90.00
#
_symmetry.space_group_name_H-M   'P 1'
#
loop_
_entity.id
_entity.type
_entity.pdbx_description
1 polymer ?
#
loop_
_entity_poly.entity_id
_entity_poly.type
_entity_poly.pdbx_seq_one_letter_code
_entity_poly.pdbx_strand_id
1 'polypeptide(L)' 'MLRIHRDLLPETPGLDMILQIHDELLFELPRALVGKVTPRIREIMEQAYPLAVPLEVSVASGPNWQDLTEIP' A
#
# COMPACT_ATOMS: atom_id res chain seq x y z
N MET A 1 -7.36 4.36 -1.27
CA MET A 1 -6.74 5.50 -2.00
C MET A 1 -6.82 6.82 -1.22
N LEU A 2 -7.99 7.44 -1.01
CA LEU A 2 -8.09 8.80 -0.42
C LEU A 2 -7.39 9.00 0.93
N ARG A 3 -7.58 8.09 1.89
CA ARG A 3 -6.93 8.20 3.22
C ARG A 3 -5.41 8.06 3.13
N ILE A 4 -4.91 7.16 2.28
CA ILE A 4 -3.47 7.02 2.01
C ILE A 4 -2.91 8.32 1.44
N HIS A 5 -3.57 8.87 0.41
CA HIS A 5 -3.11 10.09 -0.24
C HIS A 5 -3.10 11.30 0.70
N ARG A 6 -4.15 11.46 1.51
CA ARG A 6 -4.29 12.60 2.42
C ARG A 6 -3.41 12.49 3.67
N ASP A 7 -3.32 11.30 4.26
CA ASP A 7 -2.78 11.12 5.61
C ASP A 7 -1.38 10.51 5.60
N LEU A 8 -1.08 9.58 4.67
CA LEU A 8 0.17 8.82 4.70
C LEU A 8 1.26 9.40 3.80
N LEU A 9 0.93 9.77 2.56
CA LEU A 9 1.92 10.29 1.61
C LEU A 9 2.63 11.56 2.11
N PRO A 10 1.93 12.58 2.68
CA PRO A 10 2.61 13.78 3.16
C PRO A 10 3.57 13.55 4.33
N GLU A 11 3.32 12.50 5.13
CA GLU A 11 4.14 12.13 6.29
C GLU A 11 5.30 11.19 5.94
N THR A 12 5.33 10.67 4.70
CA THR A 12 6.27 9.64 4.28
C THR A 12 7.04 10.08 3.01
N PRO A 13 8.08 10.90 3.16
CA PRO A 13 8.93 11.29 2.03
C PRO A 13 9.51 10.09 1.30
N GLY A 14 9.38 10.07 -0.03
CA GLY A 14 9.86 8.99 -0.89
C GLY A 14 8.90 7.80 -0.99
N LEU A 15 7.65 7.92 -0.54
CA LEU A 15 6.57 7.01 -0.88
C LEU A 15 5.67 7.69 -1.92
N ASP A 16 5.69 7.19 -3.15
CA ASP A 16 4.88 7.74 -4.25
C ASP A 16 3.85 6.70 -4.71
N MET A 17 2.57 7.10 -4.78
CA MET A 17 1.53 6.28 -5.39
C MET A 17 1.55 6.51 -6.91
N ILE A 18 2.07 5.53 -7.64
CA ILE A 18 2.31 5.66 -9.09
C ILE A 18 1.05 5.35 -9.89
N LEU A 19 0.28 4.36 -9.44
CA LEU A 19 -0.88 3.89 -10.19
C LEU A 19 -1.96 3.32 -9.27
N GLN A 20 -3.20 3.48 -9.71
CA GLN A 20 -4.35 2.74 -9.20
C GLN A 20 -4.99 1.99 -10.36
N ILE A 21 -5.21 0.69 -10.21
CA ILE A 21 -6.04 -0.11 -11.11
C ILE A 21 -7.06 -0.84 -10.27
N HIS A 22 -8.34 -0.49 -10.43
CA HIS A 22 -9.43 -1.11 -9.68
C HIS A 22 -9.17 -1.08 -8.15
N ASP A 23 -8.92 -2.24 -7.56
CA ASP A 23 -8.63 -2.52 -6.15
C ASP A 23 -7.14 -2.54 -5.81
N GLU A 24 -6.26 -2.45 -6.81
CA GLU A 24 -4.81 -2.41 -6.66
C GLU A 24 -4.26 -0.98 -6.57
N LEU A 25 -3.32 -0.77 -5.65
CA LEU A 25 -2.54 0.45 -5.49
C LEU A 25 -1.05 0.11 -5.65
N LEU A 26 -0.41 0.71 -6.65
CA LEU A 26 1.02 0.52 -6.93
C LEU A 26 1.81 1.70 -6.38
N PHE A 27 2.88 1.38 -5.64
CA PHE A 27 3.74 2.38 -5.01
C PHE A 27 5.19 2.20 -5.46
N GLU A 28 5.90 3.32 -5.59
CA GLU A 28 7.35 3.37 -5.73
C GLU A 28 7.95 3.99 -4.47
N LEU A 29 9.02 3.35 -3.95
CA LEU A 29 9.69 3.78 -2.74
C LEU A 29 11.08 3.14 -2.59
N PRO A 30 12.00 3.77 -1.82
CA PRO A 30 13.23 3.13 -1.38
C PRO A 30 12.97 1.81 -0.65
N ARG A 31 13.75 0.77 -0.97
CA ARG A 31 13.61 -0.57 -0.37
C ARG A 31 13.64 -0.57 1.15
N ALA A 32 14.39 0.35 1.75
CA ALA A 32 14.48 0.50 3.21
C ALA A 32 13.16 0.94 3.88
N LEU A 33 12.23 1.55 3.13
CA LEU A 33 10.95 2.01 3.65
C LEU A 33 9.85 0.94 3.60
N VAL A 34 9.99 -0.13 2.80
CA VAL A 34 8.95 -1.15 2.58
C VAL A 34 8.40 -1.67 3.91
N GLY A 35 9.26 -2.21 4.78
CA GLY A 35 8.83 -2.76 6.07
C GLY A 35 8.22 -1.72 7.03
N LYS A 36 8.51 -0.43 6.85
CA LYS A 36 7.97 0.66 7.67
C LYS A 36 6.57 1.08 7.22
N VAL A 37 6.33 1.13 5.90
CA VAL A 37 5.08 1.69 5.34
C VAL A 37 4.01 0.64 5.09
N THR A 38 4.41 -0.59 4.74
CA THR A 38 3.50 -1.69 4.40
C THR A 38 2.43 -1.93 5.47
N PRO A 39 2.75 -2.03 6.78
CA PRO A 39 1.73 -2.27 7.80
C PRO A 39 0.68 -1.17 7.85
N ARG A 40 1.09 0.08 7.63
CA ARG A 40 0.18 1.23 7.68
C ARG A 40 -0.72 1.30 6.45
N ILE A 41 -0.20 1.00 5.26
CA ILE A 41 -0.99 0.92 4.03
C ILE A 41 -2.05 -0.18 4.16
N ARG A 42 -1.63 -1.37 4.61
CA ARG A 42 -2.51 -2.52 4.85
C ARG A 42 -3.65 -2.15 5.78
N GLU A 43 -3.35 -1.62 6.97
CA GLU A 43 -4.35 -1.20 7.96
C GLU A 43 -5.38 -0.21 7.36
N ILE A 44 -4.91 0.82 6.64
CA ILE A 44 -5.79 1.83 6.05
C ILE A 44 -6.72 1.20 5.00
N MET A 45 -6.24 0.24 4.23
CA MET A 45 -7.01 -0.46 3.20
C MET A 45 -8.02 -1.44 3.82
N GLU A 46 -7.60 -2.27 4.78
CA GLU A 46 -8.49 -3.23 5.47
C GLU A 46 -9.64 -2.51 6.21
N GLN A 47 -9.38 -1.31 6.73
CA GLN A 47 -10.37 -0.47 7.42
C GLN A 47 -11.10 0.50 6.49
N ALA A 48 -11.02 0.33 5.17
CA ALA A 48 -11.60 1.27 4.21
C ALA A 48 -13.13 1.40 4.36
N TYR A 49 -13.83 0.36 4.80
CA TYR A 49 -15.28 0.37 4.98
C TYR A 49 -15.74 -0.62 6.06
N PRO A 50 -16.79 -0.32 6.86
CA PRO A 50 -17.32 -1.24 7.86
C PRO A 50 -18.18 -2.34 7.21
N LEU A 51 -17.52 -3.33 6.63
CA LEU A 51 -18.15 -4.51 6.06
C LEU A 51 -18.52 -5.52 7.15
N ALA A 52 -19.54 -6.36 6.90
CA ALA A 52 -19.90 -7.46 7.79
C ALA A 52 -18.85 -8.59 7.81
N VAL A 53 -17.98 -8.62 6.80
CA VAL A 53 -16.84 -9.54 6.68
C VAL A 53 -15.55 -8.72 6.63
N PRO A 54 -14.44 -9.21 7.18
CA PRO A 54 -13.16 -8.51 7.09
C PRO A 54 -12.71 -8.35 5.63
N LEU A 55 -12.17 -7.18 5.30
CA LEU A 55 -11.48 -6.97 4.03
C LEU A 55 -10.01 -7.34 4.22
N GLU A 56 -9.55 -8.36 3.50
CA GLU A 56 -8.14 -8.74 3.48
C GLU A 56 -7.40 -7.99 2.38
N VAL A 57 -6.14 -7.62 2.64
CA VAL A 57 -5.28 -6.92 1.69
C VAL A 57 -4.04 -7.75 1.45
N SER A 58 -3.72 -8.09 0.21
CA SER A 58 -2.44 -8.71 -0.12
C SER A 58 -1.42 -7.64 -0.45
N VAL A 59 -0.17 -7.85 -0.04
CA VAL A 59 0.93 -6.93 -0.34
C VAL A 59 2.07 -7.71 -0.96
N ALA A 60 2.61 -7.18 -2.06
CA ALA A 60 3.78 -7.72 -2.71
C ALA A 60 4.80 -6.60 -2.97
N SER A 61 6.09 -6.96 -3.02
CA SER A 61 7.19 -6.04 -3.31
C SER A 61 8.22 -6.71 -4.21
N GLY A 62 8.85 -5.92 -5.06
CA GLY A 62 9.81 -6.39 -6.06
C GLY A 62 10.49 -5.23 -6.78
N PRO A 63 11.53 -5.51 -7.59
CA PRO A 63 12.28 -4.50 -8.32
C PRO A 63 11.52 -3.92 -9.52
N ASN A 64 10.47 -4.61 -9.98
CA ASN A 64 9.55 -4.18 -11.01
C ASN A 64 8.21 -4.89 -10.81
N TRP A 65 7.19 -4.50 -11.57
CA TRP A 65 5.83 -5.01 -11.43
C TRP A 65 5.69 -6.50 -11.80
N GLN A 66 6.52 -7.01 -12.71
CA GLN A 66 6.47 -8.41 -13.12
C GLN A 66 7.11 -9.34 -12.08
N ASP A 67 8.11 -8.86 -11.35
CA ASP A 67 8.90 -9.64 -10.37
C ASP A 67 8.49 -9.36 -8.91
N LEU A 68 7.19 -9.16 -8.66
CA LEU A 68 6.66 -8.97 -7.31
C LEU A 68 6.60 -10.29 -6.53
N THR A 69 6.99 -10.24 -5.26
CA THR A 69 6.83 -11.35 -4.31
C THR A 69 6.00 -10.92 -3.12
N GLU A 70 5.07 -11.78 -2.68
CA GLU A 70 4.24 -11.50 -1.51
C GLU A 70 5.10 -11.29 -0.26
N ILE A 71 4.70 -10.30 0.54
CA ILE A 71 5.34 -9.96 1.80
C ILE A 71 4.31 -9.89 2.93
N PRO A 72 4.71 -10.18 4.17
CA PRO A 72 3.86 -10.01 5.35
C PRO A 72 3.41 -8.55 5.53
#